data_AF-A0A0C9SD34-F1
#
_entry.id   AF-A0A0C9SD34-F1
#
_cell.length_a   1.000
_cell.length_b   1.000
_cell.length_c   1.000
_cell.angle_alpha   90.00
_cell.angle_beta   90.00
_cell.angle_gamma   90.00
#
_symmetry.space_group_name_H-M   'P 1'
#
loop_
_entity.id
_entity.type
_entity.pdbx_description
1 polymer ?
#
loop_
_entity_poly.entity_id
_entity_poly.type
_entity_poly.pdbx_seq_one_letter_code
_entity_poly.pdbx_strand_id
1 'polypeptide(L)'
;MGKDVVKKKRSGIKITGTLIRTIAYQPESNQAAGSMLRQQTFLCDLMRQLKVDSTKVVKKLLEVKEFLTRPENVTVHLAANIEKLSLIGDLRLPWTTCLSQQPKLASPIKSSPQVPCHSLLLRGNTPGLPRDVITSVGSVESAFLTQCTPSLNSYTSPDLPPLLVLIQYLVQLEGPMWRQIRGQGLSYNYDLHIRPCDGLL
;
A
#
# COMPACT_ATOMS: atom_id res chain seq x y z
N MET A 1 1.06 7.43 17.19
CA MET A 1 0.41 7.82 15.92
C MET A 1 0.91 9.16 15.37
N GLY A 2 0.63 10.32 15.98
CA GLY A 2 1.15 11.61 15.47
C GLY A 2 2.68 11.70 15.46
N LYS A 3 3.34 11.18 16.50
CA LYS A 3 4.81 11.06 16.57
C LYS A 3 5.40 10.19 15.44
N ASP A 4 4.64 9.23 14.91
CA ASP A 4 5.12 8.33 13.86
C ASP A 4 5.13 9.01 12.49
N VAL A 5 4.15 9.88 12.23
CA VAL A 5 4.15 10.74 11.02
C VAL A 5 5.35 11.69 11.05
N VAL A 6 5.65 12.29 12.20
CA VAL A 6 6.84 13.16 12.37
C VAL A 6 8.14 12.38 12.11
N LYS A 7 8.25 11.14 12.59
CA LYS A 7 9.41 10.29 12.29
C LYS A 7 9.54 10.00 10.79
N LYS A 8 8.44 9.69 10.09
CA LYS A 8 8.45 9.46 8.63
C LYS A 8 8.90 10.70 7.86
N LYS A 9 8.50 11.91 8.30
CA LYS A 9 8.95 13.19 7.71
C LYS A 9 10.43 13.51 7.96
N ARG A 10 11.15 12.69 8.73
CA ARG A 10 12.60 12.84 8.92
C ARG A 10 13.41 11.85 8.08
N SER A 11 12.74 10.94 7.36
CA SER A 11 13.38 9.90 6.57
C SER A 11 13.29 10.22 5.09
N GLY A 12 14.43 10.52 4.47
CA GLY A 12 14.50 10.87 3.04
C GLY A 12 13.86 9.82 2.13
N ILE A 13 14.14 8.54 2.36
CA ILE A 13 13.54 7.42 1.59
C ILE A 13 12.00 7.34 1.74
N LYS A 14 11.45 7.67 2.92
CA LYS A 14 9.99 7.69 3.12
C LYS A 14 9.35 8.89 2.44
N ILE A 15 10.06 10.02 2.40
CA ILE A 15 9.63 11.23 1.71
C ILE A 15 9.59 10.99 0.20
N THR A 16 10.69 10.54 -0.41
CA THR A 16 10.71 10.27 -1.86
C THR A 16 9.67 9.23 -2.25
N GLY A 17 9.54 8.14 -1.46
CA GLY A 17 8.51 7.13 -1.64
C GLY A 17 7.07 7.65 -1.50
N THR A 18 6.84 8.69 -0.70
CA THR A 18 5.52 9.34 -0.58
C THR A 18 5.27 10.27 -1.77
N LEU A 19 6.27 11.05 -2.17
CA LEU A 19 6.16 11.99 -3.28
C LEU A 19 5.90 11.28 -4.61
N ILE A 20 6.67 10.22 -4.90
CA ILE A 20 6.49 9.45 -6.14
C ILE A 20 5.08 8.85 -6.23
N ARG A 21 4.53 8.35 -5.11
CA ARG A 21 3.14 7.85 -5.06
C ARG A 21 2.10 8.96 -5.21
N THR A 22 2.41 10.17 -4.73
CA THR A 22 1.50 11.32 -4.83
C THR A 22 1.37 11.81 -6.27
N ILE A 23 2.44 11.73 -7.06
CA ILE A 23 2.41 12.09 -8.50
C ILE A 23 2.00 10.94 -9.40
N ALA A 24 2.23 9.68 -9.00
CA ALA A 24 1.91 8.51 -9.82
C ALA A 24 0.44 8.05 -9.74
N TYR A 25 -0.31 8.39 -8.67
CA TYR A 25 -1.66 7.88 -8.44
C TYR A 25 -2.71 8.97 -8.31
N GLN A 26 -3.95 8.63 -8.67
CA GLN A 26 -5.11 9.48 -8.47
C GLN A 26 -5.37 9.81 -6.98
N PRO A 27 -5.94 10.99 -6.67
CA PRO A 27 -6.27 11.41 -5.31
C PRO A 27 -7.16 10.45 -4.52
N GLU A 28 -8.00 9.68 -5.19
CA GLU A 28 -8.96 8.71 -4.63
C GLU A 28 -8.29 7.36 -4.29
N SER A 29 -7.06 7.14 -4.75
CA SER A 29 -6.32 5.91 -4.49
C SER A 29 -5.96 5.74 -3.02
N ASN A 30 -5.83 4.47 -2.58
CA ASN A 30 -5.30 4.15 -1.25
C ASN A 30 -3.87 4.68 -1.04
N GLN A 31 -3.09 4.81 -2.12
CA GLN A 31 -1.74 5.38 -2.07
C GLN A 31 -1.78 6.85 -1.67
N ALA A 32 -2.72 7.61 -2.22
CA ALA A 32 -2.95 9.00 -1.86
C ALA A 32 -3.59 9.13 -0.47
N ALA A 33 -4.64 8.36 -0.18
CA ALA A 33 -5.35 8.39 1.11
C ALA A 33 -4.46 8.01 2.31
N GLY A 34 -3.58 7.02 2.14
CA GLY A 34 -2.63 6.56 3.15
C GLY A 34 -1.34 7.38 3.25
N SER A 35 -1.17 8.42 2.42
CA SER A 35 0.02 9.27 2.41
C SER A 35 0.25 9.94 3.75
N MET A 36 1.52 9.99 4.19
CA MET A 36 1.87 10.68 5.43
C MET A 36 1.52 12.18 5.42
N LEU A 37 1.42 12.78 4.22
CA LEU A 37 1.02 14.17 4.04
C LEU A 37 -0.45 14.37 4.45
N ARG A 38 -1.35 13.48 4.01
CA ARG A 38 -2.77 13.52 4.36
C ARG A 38 -3.01 13.05 5.79
N GLN A 39 -2.29 12.01 6.22
CA GLN A 39 -2.42 11.48 7.58
C GLN A 39 -2.09 12.52 8.64
N GLN A 40 -1.12 13.42 8.42
CA GLN A 40 -0.82 14.47 9.39
C GLN A 40 -2.04 15.36 9.64
N THR A 41 -2.59 15.94 8.57
CA THR A 41 -3.76 16.83 8.65
C THR A 41 -4.96 16.10 9.25
N PHE A 42 -5.25 14.89 8.76
CA PHE A 42 -6.35 14.07 9.27
C PHE A 42 -6.23 13.80 10.77
N LEU A 43 -5.05 13.38 11.26
CA LEU A 43 -4.85 13.08 12.68
C LEU A 43 -4.94 14.34 13.56
N CYS A 44 -4.42 15.48 13.10
CA CYS A 44 -4.55 16.75 13.81
C CYS A 44 -6.02 17.17 13.92
N ASP A 45 -6.78 17.07 12.85
CA ASP A 45 -8.21 17.40 12.84
C ASP A 45 -9.02 16.42 13.69
N LEU A 46 -8.69 15.13 13.64
CA LEU A 46 -9.30 14.10 14.48
C LEU A 46 -9.06 14.38 15.96
N MET A 47 -7.84 14.75 16.36
CA MET A 47 -7.52 15.12 17.74
C MET A 47 -8.28 16.37 18.19
N ARG A 48 -8.47 17.36 17.29
CA ARG A 48 -9.28 18.55 17.59
C ARG A 48 -10.75 18.17 17.78
N GLN A 49 -11.31 17.35 16.89
CA GLN A 49 -12.69 16.87 16.97
C GLN A 49 -12.93 16.08 18.26
N LEU A 50 -11.99 15.23 18.68
CA LEU A 50 -12.12 14.43 19.89
C LEU A 50 -12.24 15.29 21.17
N LYS A 51 -11.62 16.48 21.19
CA LYS A 51 -11.73 17.43 22.31
C LYS A 51 -13.04 18.20 22.34
N VAL A 52 -13.67 18.39 21.17
CA VAL A 52 -14.90 19.17 21.02
C VAL A 52 -16.14 18.28 21.14
N ASP A 53 -16.15 17.16 20.42
CA ASP A 53 -17.26 16.21 20.35
C ASP A 53 -16.70 14.79 20.10
N SER A 54 -16.42 14.10 21.20
CA SER A 54 -15.91 12.73 21.16
C SER A 54 -16.96 11.74 20.64
N THR A 55 -18.25 12.01 20.88
CA THR A 55 -19.38 11.18 20.45
C THR A 55 -19.44 11.08 18.92
N LYS A 56 -19.21 12.19 18.21
CA LYS A 56 -19.15 12.20 16.74
C LYS A 56 -18.01 11.35 16.19
N VAL A 57 -16.85 11.34 16.85
CA VAL A 57 -15.71 10.50 16.45
C VAL A 57 -16.02 9.03 16.68
N VAL A 58 -16.59 8.68 17.85
CA VAL A 58 -17.01 7.31 18.16
C VAL A 58 -18.05 6.83 17.16
N LYS A 59 -19.05 7.66 16.81
CA LYS A 59 -20.05 7.32 15.81
C LYS A 59 -19.42 6.95 14.46
N LYS A 60 -18.48 7.76 13.96
CA LYS A 60 -17.74 7.45 12.71
C LYS A 60 -16.95 6.13 12.81
N LEU A 61 -16.33 5.86 13.95
CA LEU A 61 -15.60 4.60 14.15
C LEU A 61 -16.54 3.39 14.16
N LEU A 62 -17.74 3.54 14.75
CA LEU A 62 -18.77 2.51 14.73
C LEU A 62 -19.30 2.28 13.31
N GLU A 63 -19.52 3.33 12.52
CA GLU A 63 -19.92 3.23 11.12
C GLU A 63 -18.86 2.47 10.29
N VAL A 64 -17.57 2.78 10.47
CA VAL A 64 -16.47 2.07 9.81
C VAL A 64 -16.41 0.61 10.26
N LYS A 65 -16.53 0.35 11.57
CA LYS A 65 -16.57 -1.02 12.11
C LYS A 65 -17.70 -1.80 11.47
N GLU A 66 -18.92 -1.28 11.50
CA GLU A 66 -20.11 -1.92 10.97
C GLU A 66 -19.92 -2.23 9.48
N PHE A 67 -19.44 -1.26 8.69
CA PHE A 67 -19.16 -1.43 7.27
C PHE A 67 -18.12 -2.54 7.00
N LEU A 68 -17.00 -2.56 7.72
CA LEU A 68 -15.94 -3.56 7.55
C LEU A 68 -16.37 -4.96 7.99
N THR A 69 -17.26 -5.06 9.00
CA THR A 69 -17.71 -6.34 9.55
C THR A 69 -18.90 -6.96 8.81
N ARG A 70 -19.40 -6.33 7.74
CA ARG A 70 -20.47 -6.92 6.94
C ARG A 70 -19.99 -8.23 6.30
N PRO A 71 -20.81 -9.29 6.29
CA PRO A 71 -20.41 -10.58 5.70
C PRO A 71 -19.92 -10.48 4.25
N GLU A 72 -20.50 -9.58 3.46
CA GLU A 72 -20.11 -9.31 2.06
C GLU A 72 -18.71 -8.69 1.88
N ASN A 73 -18.16 -8.09 2.94
CA ASN A 73 -16.85 -7.43 2.94
C ASN A 73 -15.75 -8.27 3.61
N VAL A 74 -16.09 -9.46 4.12
CA VAL A 74 -15.15 -10.33 4.84
C VAL A 74 -14.84 -11.55 3.97
N THR A 75 -13.54 -11.80 3.77
CA THR A 75 -13.05 -13.04 3.15
C THR A 75 -12.15 -13.75 4.14
N VAL A 76 -12.42 -15.03 4.40
CA VAL A 76 -11.64 -15.87 5.32
C VAL A 76 -10.71 -16.76 4.52
N HIS A 77 -9.41 -16.70 4.82
CA HIS A 77 -8.41 -17.62 4.29
C HIS A 77 -7.97 -18.57 5.41
N LEU A 78 -8.11 -19.88 5.19
CA LEU A 78 -7.76 -20.92 6.15
C LEU A 78 -6.63 -21.79 5.59
N ALA A 79 -5.52 -21.88 6.33
CA ALA A 79 -4.43 -22.82 6.07
C ALA A 79 -4.27 -23.72 7.28
N ALA A 80 -4.54 -25.02 7.12
CA ALA A 80 -4.52 -25.99 8.22
C ALA A 80 -4.24 -27.41 7.71
N ASN A 81 -3.74 -28.28 8.59
CA ASN A 81 -3.66 -29.72 8.32
C ASN A 81 -5.06 -30.32 8.48
N ILE A 82 -5.62 -30.84 7.39
CA ILE A 82 -6.99 -31.36 7.32
C ILE A 82 -7.20 -32.57 8.23
N GLU A 83 -6.20 -33.45 8.38
CA GLU A 83 -6.28 -34.66 9.21
C GLU A 83 -6.37 -34.32 10.69
N LYS A 84 -5.60 -33.32 11.15
CA LYS A 84 -5.70 -32.86 12.53
C LYS A 84 -6.99 -32.11 12.78
N LEU A 85 -7.44 -31.38 11.77
CA LEU A 85 -8.61 -30.51 11.85
C LEU A 85 -9.91 -31.32 11.90
N SER A 86 -10.00 -32.45 11.17
CA SER A 86 -11.16 -33.34 11.20
C SER A 86 -11.39 -34.01 12.55
N LEU A 87 -10.35 -34.14 13.38
CA LEU A 87 -10.45 -34.68 14.74
C LEU A 87 -11.11 -33.71 15.73
N ILE A 88 -11.19 -32.42 15.40
CA ILE A 88 -11.66 -31.34 16.30
C ILE A 88 -13.19 -31.15 16.22
N GLY A 89 -13.86 -31.78 15.24
CA GLY A 89 -15.32 -31.72 15.05
C GLY A 89 -15.76 -30.78 13.92
N ASP A 90 -16.98 -30.22 14.02
CA ASP A 90 -17.52 -29.35 12.97
C ASP A 90 -16.81 -27.99 12.91
N LEU A 91 -16.04 -27.80 11.84
CA LEU A 91 -15.26 -26.60 11.57
C LEU A 91 -16.09 -25.37 11.29
N ARG A 92 -17.38 -25.54 11.04
CA ARG A 92 -18.31 -24.44 10.77
C ARG A 92 -18.75 -23.77 12.07
N LEU A 93 -18.68 -24.44 13.22
CA LEU A 93 -19.19 -23.95 14.50
C LEU A 93 -18.66 -22.57 14.91
N PRO A 94 -17.35 -22.28 14.86
CA PRO A 94 -16.85 -20.95 15.19
C PRO A 94 -17.41 -19.88 14.26
N TRP A 95 -17.50 -20.19 12.97
CA TRP A 95 -17.99 -19.27 11.95
C TRP A 95 -19.48 -19.01 12.09
N THR A 96 -20.29 -20.06 12.28
CA THR A 96 -21.73 -19.90 12.50
C THR A 96 -21.98 -19.14 13.80
N THR A 97 -21.22 -19.40 14.86
CA THR A 97 -21.34 -18.64 16.13
C THR A 97 -21.01 -17.16 15.92
N CYS A 98 -19.84 -16.83 15.33
CA CYS A 98 -19.41 -15.44 15.13
C CYS A 98 -20.26 -14.67 14.10
N LEU A 99 -20.80 -15.35 13.09
CA LEU A 99 -21.56 -14.72 12.00
C LEU A 99 -23.08 -14.80 12.20
N SER A 100 -23.57 -15.59 13.16
CA SER A 100 -25.02 -15.73 13.46
C SER A 100 -25.71 -14.43 13.86
N GLN A 101 -24.95 -13.47 14.40
CA GLN A 101 -25.47 -12.16 14.79
C GLN A 101 -25.63 -11.19 13.61
N GLN A 102 -25.17 -11.58 12.41
CA GLN A 102 -25.32 -10.77 11.20
C GLN A 102 -26.66 -11.07 10.51
N PRO A 103 -27.27 -10.09 9.82
CA PRO A 103 -28.49 -10.31 9.06
C PRO A 103 -28.29 -11.45 8.07
N LYS A 104 -29.21 -12.43 8.02
CA LYS A 104 -29.16 -13.49 7.01
C LYS A 104 -29.33 -12.85 5.64
N LEU A 105 -28.30 -12.97 4.81
CA LEU A 105 -28.39 -12.55 3.42
C LEU A 105 -29.30 -13.51 2.64
N ALA A 106 -30.15 -12.96 1.78
CA ALA A 106 -31.10 -13.74 0.97
C ALA A 106 -30.43 -14.66 -0.06
N SER A 107 -29.18 -14.36 -0.44
CA SER A 107 -28.38 -15.14 -1.38
C SER A 107 -26.88 -15.00 -1.07
N PRO A 108 -26.04 -15.95 -1.54
CA PRO A 108 -24.59 -15.80 -1.50
C PRO A 108 -24.17 -14.54 -2.28
N ILE A 109 -23.61 -13.55 -1.58
CA ILE A 109 -23.03 -12.36 -2.22
C ILE A 109 -21.60 -12.68 -2.62
N LYS A 110 -21.28 -12.46 -3.90
CA LYS A 110 -19.87 -12.41 -4.34
C LYS A 110 -19.26 -11.11 -3.82
N SER A 111 -18.08 -11.20 -3.23
CA SER A 111 -17.31 -10.01 -2.87
C SER A 111 -17.16 -9.11 -4.09
N SER A 112 -17.20 -7.79 -3.86
CA SER A 112 -16.99 -6.82 -4.92
C SER A 112 -15.65 -7.09 -5.61
N PRO A 113 -15.58 -6.98 -6.95
CA PRO A 113 -14.32 -7.15 -7.66
C PRO A 113 -13.30 -6.14 -7.11
N GLN A 114 -12.10 -6.62 -6.81
CA GLN A 114 -11.03 -5.76 -6.32
C GLN A 114 -10.65 -4.74 -7.40
N VAL A 115 -10.56 -3.47 -7.02
CA VAL A 115 -10.02 -2.43 -7.89
C VAL A 115 -8.50 -2.61 -7.94
N PRO A 116 -7.91 -2.97 -9.08
CA PRO A 116 -6.47 -3.18 -9.18
C PRO A 116 -5.73 -1.84 -9.01
N CYS A 117 -4.62 -1.81 -8.26
CA CYS A 117 -3.92 -0.55 -7.96
C CYS A 117 -3.46 0.18 -9.24
N HIS A 118 -3.04 -0.57 -10.27
CA HIS A 118 -2.60 -0.01 -11.55
C HIS A 118 -3.69 0.71 -12.36
N SER A 119 -4.99 0.51 -12.06
CA SER A 119 -6.07 1.24 -12.74
C SER A 119 -6.18 2.69 -12.28
N LEU A 120 -5.65 3.00 -11.10
CA LEU A 120 -5.63 4.34 -10.50
C LEU A 120 -4.32 5.08 -10.76
N LEU A 121 -3.45 4.55 -11.63
CA LEU A 121 -2.26 5.25 -12.07
C LEU A 121 -2.63 6.44 -12.95
N LEU A 122 -2.01 7.58 -12.68
CA LEU A 122 -2.03 8.72 -13.58
C LEU A 122 -1.12 8.41 -14.76
N ARG A 123 -1.72 8.06 -15.91
CA ARG A 123 -0.98 7.74 -17.14
C ARG A 123 -0.73 9.00 -17.95
N GLY A 124 0.50 9.13 -18.45
CA GLY A 124 0.87 10.16 -19.42
C GLY A 124 1.03 11.56 -18.81
N ASN A 125 1.02 12.56 -19.69
CA ASN A 125 1.24 13.96 -19.33
C ASN A 125 -0.10 14.61 -18.93
N THR A 126 -0.63 14.22 -17.77
CA THR A 126 -1.91 14.76 -17.29
C THR A 126 -1.76 16.28 -17.10
N PRO A 127 -2.52 17.13 -17.83
CA PRO A 127 -2.34 18.57 -17.78
C PRO A 127 -2.50 19.09 -16.35
N GLY A 128 -1.52 19.85 -15.86
CA GLY A 128 -1.55 20.45 -14.53
C GLY A 128 -0.95 19.63 -13.39
N LEU A 129 -0.48 18.39 -13.64
CA LEU A 129 0.26 17.60 -12.64
C LEU A 129 1.78 17.67 -12.89
N PRO A 130 2.59 17.92 -11.84
CA PRO A 130 4.04 17.90 -11.97
C PRO A 130 4.55 16.47 -12.21
N ARG A 131 5.47 16.32 -13.18
CA ARG A 131 6.13 15.02 -13.47
C ARG A 131 7.28 14.71 -12.52
N ASP A 132 7.95 15.75 -12.04
CA ASP A 132 9.10 15.64 -11.16
C ASP A 132 8.88 16.53 -9.95
N VAL A 133 9.36 16.06 -8.78
CA VAL A 133 9.27 16.80 -7.52
C VAL A 133 10.62 16.75 -6.83
N ILE A 134 11.15 17.92 -6.51
CA ILE A 134 12.37 18.08 -5.72
C ILE A 134 11.96 18.71 -4.38
N THR A 135 12.42 18.12 -3.27
CA THR A 135 12.19 18.67 -1.93
C THR A 135 13.47 18.59 -1.10
N SER A 136 13.70 19.61 -0.29
CA SER A 136 14.72 19.59 0.76
C SER A 136 14.20 18.87 2.01
N VAL A 137 15.06 18.12 2.68
CA VAL A 137 14.76 17.44 3.94
C VAL A 137 15.86 17.79 4.94
N GLY A 138 15.60 18.71 5.86
CA GLY A 138 16.63 19.24 6.77
C GLY A 138 17.14 18.26 7.82
N SER A 139 16.64 17.02 7.86
CA SER A 139 17.03 15.98 8.83
C SER A 139 17.89 14.87 8.21
N VAL A 140 18.35 15.03 6.97
CA VAL A 140 19.22 14.06 6.30
C VAL A 140 20.44 14.77 5.72
N GLU A 141 21.58 14.09 5.76
CA GLU A 141 22.85 14.56 5.18
C GLU A 141 23.10 13.96 3.78
N SER A 142 22.19 13.09 3.31
CA SER A 142 22.28 12.39 2.02
C SER A 142 21.15 12.77 1.08
N ALA A 143 21.36 12.59 -0.22
CA ALA A 143 20.33 12.71 -1.25
C ALA A 143 19.62 11.37 -1.49
N PHE A 144 18.34 11.43 -1.85
CA PHE A 144 17.52 10.26 -2.17
C PHE A 144 16.82 10.49 -3.50
N LEU A 145 16.87 9.49 -4.38
CA LEU A 145 16.17 9.50 -5.66
C LEU A 145 15.21 8.31 -5.71
N THR A 146 14.01 8.53 -6.20
CA THR A 146 13.06 7.45 -6.50
C THR A 146 12.40 7.79 -7.82
N GLN A 147 12.55 6.89 -8.78
CA GLN A 147 11.92 6.99 -10.09
C GLN A 147 11.02 5.76 -10.27
N CYS A 148 9.96 5.92 -11.04
CA CYS A 148 9.16 4.80 -11.48
C CYS A 148 8.66 5.04 -12.91
N THR A 149 8.40 3.95 -13.61
CA THR A 149 7.79 3.99 -14.95
C THR A 149 6.64 2.99 -15.03
N PRO A 150 5.57 3.27 -15.81
CA PRO A 150 4.58 2.25 -16.14
C PRO A 150 5.26 0.99 -16.70
N SER A 151 4.83 -0.18 -16.23
CA SER A 151 5.40 -1.49 -16.58
C SER A 151 4.31 -2.57 -16.57
N LEU A 152 4.72 -3.85 -16.61
CA LEU A 152 3.83 -5.00 -16.55
C LEU A 152 2.90 -4.89 -15.34
N ASN A 153 1.63 -5.20 -15.55
CA ASN A 153 0.56 -5.08 -14.56
C ASN A 153 -0.07 -6.44 -14.18
N SER A 154 0.54 -7.55 -14.64
CA SER A 154 0.05 -8.91 -14.40
C SER A 154 1.18 -9.82 -13.97
N TYR A 155 0.90 -10.67 -12.97
CA TYR A 155 1.82 -11.71 -12.50
C TYR A 155 1.91 -12.90 -13.47
N THR A 156 0.99 -13.02 -14.42
CA THR A 156 0.97 -14.09 -15.43
C THR A 156 1.57 -13.67 -16.77
N SER A 157 2.16 -12.47 -16.85
CA SER A 157 2.80 -12.00 -18.08
C SER A 157 4.00 -12.90 -18.43
N PRO A 158 4.12 -13.34 -19.71
CA PRO A 158 5.28 -14.12 -20.16
C PRO A 158 6.59 -13.31 -20.08
N ASP A 159 6.52 -11.99 -20.04
CA ASP A 159 7.67 -11.09 -19.96
C ASP A 159 8.14 -10.85 -18.51
N LEU A 160 7.36 -11.28 -17.51
CA LEU A 160 7.73 -11.09 -16.11
C LEU A 160 8.98 -11.90 -15.72
N PRO A 161 9.10 -13.20 -16.02
CA PRO A 161 10.33 -13.95 -15.73
C PRO A 161 11.61 -13.36 -16.35
N PRO A 162 11.69 -13.06 -17.67
CA PRO A 162 12.90 -12.48 -18.23
C PRO A 162 13.21 -11.10 -17.67
N LEU A 163 12.20 -10.28 -17.36
CA LEU A 163 12.40 -8.98 -16.73
C LEU A 163 12.96 -9.11 -15.30
N LEU A 164 12.48 -10.07 -14.51
CA LEU A 164 13.04 -10.34 -13.18
C LEU A 164 14.52 -10.76 -13.25
N VAL A 165 14.88 -11.61 -14.22
CA VAL A 165 16.28 -12.00 -14.46
C VAL A 165 17.14 -10.80 -14.85
N LEU A 166 16.64 -9.93 -15.72
CA LEU A 166 17.33 -8.70 -16.11
C LEU A 166 17.53 -7.77 -14.90
N ILE A 167 16.49 -7.55 -14.10
CA ILE A 167 16.58 -6.74 -12.88
C ILE A 167 17.66 -7.33 -11.95
N GLN A 168 17.64 -8.64 -11.71
CA GLN A 168 18.64 -9.30 -10.87
C GLN A 168 20.06 -9.12 -11.42
N TYR A 169 20.25 -9.26 -12.73
CA TYR A 169 21.53 -9.00 -13.39
C TYR A 169 22.01 -7.56 -13.20
N LEU A 170 21.11 -6.57 -13.25
CA LEU A 170 21.43 -5.16 -13.06
C LEU A 170 21.83 -4.86 -11.62
N VAL A 171 21.11 -5.42 -10.64
CA VAL A 171 21.26 -5.05 -9.22
C VAL A 171 22.20 -5.93 -8.41
N GLN A 172 22.60 -7.10 -8.92
CA GLN A 172 23.51 -8.01 -8.22
C GLN A 172 24.82 -7.34 -7.80
N LEU A 173 25.50 -7.95 -6.83
CA LEU A 173 26.84 -7.53 -6.41
C LEU A 173 27.78 -7.55 -7.62
N GLU A 174 28.57 -6.49 -7.78
CA GLU A 174 29.45 -6.26 -8.95
C GLU A 174 28.73 -6.16 -10.31
N GLY A 175 27.40 -6.16 -10.32
CA GLY A 175 26.58 -5.89 -11.50
C GLY A 175 26.68 -4.44 -11.99
N PRO A 176 26.06 -4.12 -13.14
CA PRO A 176 26.13 -2.80 -13.75
C PRO A 176 25.75 -1.64 -12.81
N MET A 177 24.64 -1.76 -12.07
CA MET A 177 24.22 -0.71 -11.13
C MET A 177 25.12 -0.64 -9.91
N TRP A 178 25.57 -1.79 -9.39
CA TRP A 178 26.53 -1.79 -8.29
C TRP A 178 27.77 -1.00 -8.67
N ARG A 179 28.41 -1.32 -9.80
CA ARG A 179 29.67 -0.70 -10.23
C ARG A 179 29.56 0.81 -10.44
N GLN A 180 28.44 1.28 -10.99
CA GLN A 180 28.24 2.70 -11.31
C GLN A 180 27.73 3.52 -10.13
N ILE A 181 26.85 2.97 -9.28
CA ILE A 181 26.17 3.72 -8.22
C ILE A 181 26.86 3.54 -6.86
N ARG A 182 27.34 2.34 -6.55
CA ARG A 182 27.88 2.00 -5.21
C ARG A 182 29.37 1.67 -5.20
N GLY A 183 29.89 1.01 -6.23
CA GLY A 183 31.26 0.50 -6.28
C GLY A 183 32.33 1.59 -6.20
N GLN A 184 31.99 2.81 -6.59
CA GLN A 184 32.84 4.00 -6.45
C GLN A 184 32.67 4.73 -5.10
N GLY A 185 31.84 4.23 -4.19
CA GLY A 185 31.52 4.87 -2.90
C GLY A 185 30.53 6.03 -3.00
N LEU A 186 29.84 6.21 -4.14
CA LEU A 186 28.94 7.35 -4.39
C LEU A 186 27.58 7.24 -3.67
N SER A 187 27.08 6.02 -3.47
CA SER A 187 25.83 5.76 -2.75
C SER A 187 25.97 4.57 -1.82
N TYR A 188 25.30 4.65 -0.67
CA TYR A 188 25.22 3.56 0.29
C TYR A 188 24.30 2.43 -0.20
N ASN A 189 23.21 2.76 -0.91
CA ASN A 189 22.20 1.79 -1.34
C ASN A 189 21.62 2.13 -2.71
N TYR A 190 21.15 1.10 -3.41
CA TYR A 190 20.41 1.19 -4.66
C TYR A 190 19.48 -0.02 -4.76
N ASP A 191 18.36 0.11 -5.47
CA ASP A 191 17.39 -0.95 -5.67
C ASP A 191 16.61 -0.71 -6.96
N LEU A 192 16.16 -1.79 -7.60
CA LEU A 192 15.30 -1.78 -8.78
C LEU A 192 14.40 -3.01 -8.67
N HIS A 193 13.09 -2.83 -8.73
CA HIS A 193 12.14 -3.93 -8.60
C HIS A 193 10.83 -3.63 -9.31
N ILE A 194 10.23 -4.63 -9.95
CA ILE A 194 8.90 -4.50 -10.53
C ILE A 194 7.81 -4.76 -9.49
N ARG A 195 6.72 -3.98 -9.56
CA ARG A 195 5.49 -4.21 -8.79
C ARG A 195 4.31 -4.41 -9.75
N PRO A 196 4.01 -5.65 -10.19
CA PRO A 196 2.91 -5.91 -11.11
C PRO A 196 1.54 -5.48 -10.57
N CYS A 197 1.31 -5.57 -9.25
CA CYS A 197 0.08 -5.08 -8.63
C CYS A 197 -0.14 -3.57 -8.86
N ASP A 198 0.95 -2.80 -8.79
CA ASP A 198 0.97 -1.36 -8.98
C ASP A 198 1.10 -0.98 -10.47
N GLY A 199 1.55 -1.88 -11.33
CA GLY A 199 1.81 -1.62 -12.74
C GLY A 199 3.02 -0.70 -12.96
N LEU A 200 3.99 -0.74 -12.04
CA LEU A 200 5.18 0.11 -12.02
C LEU A 200 6.47 -0.71 -11.95
N LEU A 201 7.51 -0.21 -12.61
CA LEU A 201 8.92 -0.56 -12.40
C LEU A 201 9.61 0.56 -11.63
#